data_AF-A0A0F9SAG5-F1
#
_entry.id   AF-A0A0F9SAG5-F1
#
_cell.length_a   1.000
_cell.length_b   1.000
_cell.length_c   1.000
_cell.angle_alpha   90.00
_cell.angle_beta   90.00
_cell.angle_gamma   90.00
#
_symmetry.space_group_name_H-M   'P 1'
#
loop_
_entity.id
_entity.type
_entity.pdbx_description
1 polymer ?
#
loop_
_entity_poly.entity_id
_entity_poly.type
_entity_poly.pdbx_seq_one_letter_code
_entity_poly.pdbx_strand_id
1 'polypeptide(L)' 'MVKTLEDVKRVAEIADRLRELGIPEKTCTAIDRWNKRQEEKLKEFGL' A
#
# COMPACT_ATOMS: atom_id res chain seq x y z
N MET A 1 -7.97 -0.01 -8.55
CA MET A 1 -8.61 0.91 -7.58
C MET A 1 -8.77 0.11 -6.31
N VAL A 2 -8.08 0.47 -5.23
CA VAL A 2 -8.20 -0.21 -3.92
C VAL A 2 -9.61 0.04 -3.41
N LYS A 3 -10.37 -1.01 -3.12
CA LYS A 3 -11.79 -0.90 -2.71
C LYS A 3 -12.04 -1.36 -1.28
N THR A 4 -11.07 -2.05 -0.67
CA THR A 4 -11.19 -2.66 0.65
C THR A 4 -9.91 -2.54 1.45
N LEU A 5 -9.99 -2.71 2.78
CA LEU A 5 -8.81 -2.82 3.64
C LEU A 5 -7.95 -4.06 3.30
N GLU A 6 -8.55 -5.08 2.70
CA GLU A 6 -7.82 -6.26 2.24
C GLU A 6 -6.91 -5.96 1.03
N ASP A 7 -7.37 -5.10 0.12
CA ASP A 7 -6.54 -4.60 -0.98
C ASP A 7 -5.32 -3.82 -0.44
N VAL A 8 -5.50 -3.01 0.61
CA VAL A 8 -4.40 -2.28 1.27
C VAL A 8 -3.36 -3.24 1.83
N LYS A 9 -3.79 -4.33 2.47
CA LYS A 9 -2.87 -5.36 2.99
C LYS A 9 -2.11 -6.05 1.86
N ARG A 10 -2.79 -6.43 0.77
CA ARG A 10 -2.14 -7.01 -0.42
C ARG A 10 -1.10 -6.09 -1.04
N VAL A 11 -1.37 -4.79 -1.12
CA VAL A 11 -0.41 -3.80 -1.64
C VAL A 11 0.81 -3.69 -0.73
N ALA A 12 0.63 -3.76 0.60
CA ALA A 12 1.75 -3.79 1.54
C ALA A 12 2.62 -5.05 1.36
N GLU A 13 2.02 -6.23 1.17
CA GLU A 13 2.77 -7.46 0.85
C GLU A 13 3.52 -7.36 -0.49
N ILE A 14 2.91 -6.74 -1.50
CA ILE A 14 3.60 -6.49 -2.78
C ILE A 14 4.78 -5.54 -2.57
N ALA A 15 4.63 -4.48 -1.78
CA ALA A 15 5.70 -3.53 -1.50
C ALA A 15 6.89 -4.20 -0.78
N ASP A 16 6.61 -5.14 0.12
CA ASP A 16 7.64 -5.92 0.82
C ASP A 16 8.40 -6.85 -0.14
N ARG A 17 7.67 -7.58 -0.99
CA ARG A 17 8.29 -8.41 -2.04
C ARG A 17 9.11 -7.57 -3.04
N LEU A 18 8.68 -6.36 -3.35
CA LEU A 18 9.45 -5.44 -4.21
C LEU A 18 10.77 -5.04 -3.53
N ARG A 19 10.79 -4.85 -2.20
CA ARG A 19 12.05 -4.65 -1.45
C ARG A 19 12.97 -5.86 -1.57
N GLU A 20 12.44 -7.07 -1.42
CA GLU A 20 13.23 -8.29 -1.58
C GLU A 20 13.81 -8.45 -2.99
N LEU A 21 13.09 -7.98 -4.01
CA LEU A 21 13.55 -7.96 -5.40
C LEU A 21 14.57 -6.84 -5.71
N GLY A 22 14.97 -6.04 -4.72
CA GLY A 22 15.95 -4.97 -4.89
C GLY A 22 15.39 -3.72 -5.60
N ILE A 23 14.07 -3.55 -5.61
CA ILE A 23 13.45 -2.33 -6.15
C ILE A 23 13.90 -1.13 -5.30
N PRO A 24 14.25 0.00 -5.93
CA PRO A 24 14.74 1.17 -5.22
C PRO A 24 13.77 1.65 -4.14
N GLU A 25 14.32 2.00 -2.98
CA GLU A 25 13.57 2.42 -1.80
C GLU A 25 12.60 3.57 -2.08
N LYS A 26 12.94 4.47 -3.01
CA LYS A 26 12.07 5.58 -3.43
C LYS A 26 10.72 5.07 -3.98
N THR A 27 10.73 3.98 -4.73
CA THR A 27 9.52 3.36 -5.29
C THR A 27 8.72 2.69 -4.18
N CYS A 28 9.37 1.92 -3.31
CA CYS A 28 8.69 1.29 -2.17
C CYS A 28 8.08 2.33 -1.22
N THR A 29 8.78 3.43 -0.97
CA THR A 29 8.29 4.56 -0.15
C THR A 29 7.10 5.26 -0.80
N ALA A 30 7.09 5.39 -2.13
CA ALA A 30 5.96 5.96 -2.84
C ALA A 30 4.71 5.07 -2.75
N ILE A 31 4.89 3.75 -2.86
CA ILE A 31 3.82 2.75 -2.70
C ILE A 31 3.28 2.79 -1.26
N ASP A 32 4.15 2.79 -0.25
CA ASP A 32 3.76 2.85 1.16
C ASP A 32 2.94 4.11 1.48
N ARG A 33 3.44 5.28 1.04
CA ARG A 33 2.72 6.55 1.22
C ARG A 33 1.36 6.56 0.53
N TRP A 34 1.28 6.00 -0.67
CA TRP A 34 0.02 5.91 -1.40
C TRP A 34 -0.95 4.96 -0.69
N ASN A 35 -0.45 3.81 -0.21
CA ASN A 35 -1.24 2.79 0.48
C ASN A 35 -1.81 3.32 1.80
N LYS A 36 -0.99 4.02 2.60
CA LYS A 36 -1.41 4.68 3.84
C LYS A 36 -2.55 5.68 3.60
N ARG A 37 -2.46 6.48 2.53
CA ARG A 37 -3.54 7.41 2.15
C ARG A 37 -4.82 6.68 1.71
N GLN A 38 -4.72 5.50 1.08
CA GLN A 38 -5.91 4.69 0.79
C GLN A 38 -6.53 4.12 2.07
N GLU A 39 -5.70 3.66 3.01
CA GLU A 39 -6.17 3.16 4.30
C GLU A 39 -6.92 4.25 5.09
N GLU A 40 -6.38 5.47 5.16
CA GLU A 40 -7.05 6.60 5.82
C GLU A 40 -8.39 6.91 5.15
N LYS A 41 -8.44 6.95 3.81
CA LYS A 41 -9.70 7.14 3.09
C LYS A 41 -10.69 6.02 3.39
N LEU A 42 -10.28 4.76 3.38
CA LEU A 42 -11.21 3.64 3.66
C LEU A 42 -11.77 3.72 5.09
N LYS A 43 -10.93 4.10 6.07
CA LYS A 43 -11.37 4.37 7.44
C LYS A 43 -12.36 5.53 7.54
N GLU A 44 -12.13 6.62 6.80
CA GLU A 44 -13.08 7.75 6.73
C GLU A 44 -14.43 7.36 6.13
N PHE A 45 -14.43 6.41 5.18
CA PHE A 45 -15.66 5.89 4.56
C PHE A 45 -16.33 4.77 5.39
N GLY A 46 -15.79 4.40 6.56
CA GLY A 46 -16.39 3.42 7.47
C GLY A 46 -16.34 1.97 6.94
N LEU A 47 -15.38 1.65 6.07
CA LEU A 47 -15.12 0.31 5.53
C LEU A 47 -14.04 -0.45 6.32
#